data_AF-A0A534L4E4-F1
#
_entry.id   AF-A0A534L4E4-F1
#
_cell.length_a   1.000
_cell.length_b   1.000
_cell.length_c   1.000
_cell.angle_alpha   90.00
_cell.angle_beta   90.00
_cell.angle_gamma   90.00
#
_symmetry.space_group_name_H-M   'P 1'
#
loop_
_entity.id
_entity.type
_entity.pdbx_description
1 polymer ?
#
loop_
_entity_poly.entity_id
_entity_poly.type
_entity_poly.pdbx_seq_one_letter_code
_entity_poly.pdbx_strand_id
1 'polypeptide(L)'
;MDCFPGEHGARPVDDRGGIVPRRRTRFGLSIVLCLVTQEAAQLGRQQGDARAPLSLGTRERVAGAREGRGVGVESPKSVRNPYFSGVSGGSGYWSVLGASGLLDVPVRIITNPVHAFAALSYDAPLKIWYILALFGPVLFMPARSLHALFFCVPWMVVALLSNNPPFYSLGDQYPAFVLPFIFYGTVIGIARPSRTFDWFRSHTRPIFARARSISIRTALPPASLTTTIVLLVVASPLGPVGFATYPVGGFPWIGYHERAVDSLYSLIPASASVLTQNNLFPLVSNRPNAFFIPIGTLHPPGTSFNSTMGALMASVDYVLADYATRPNEAAVIYDWANRTDGFGVVGSGDGAVLLQRGSPALALFTPFTRTYEDSSVIVTSGSRVADPLAEDDSALRHFQNETSNFWFGPYAQLSPGVYEVSYRIRVDNPSAGTILDLPVILWPFGLVGTVLESATAGSRTGFDLKLVPGRLVIADLNVDSATVPAKGQYFWLTQSFSVTALGLYEFPGLTGAGSMGLWFDGLRVEQRVAYGSVRVPTTWVI
;
A
#
# COMPACT_ATOMS: atom_id res chain seq x y z
N MET A 1 -35.99 -28.47 -5.42
CA MET A 1 -35.86 -29.68 -4.60
C MET A 1 -36.07 -29.27 -3.16
N ASP A 2 -37.29 -29.48 -2.69
CA ASP A 2 -37.74 -29.24 -1.33
C ASP A 2 -37.02 -30.15 -0.34
N CYS A 3 -36.76 -29.64 0.87
CA CYS A 3 -36.87 -30.39 2.14
C CYS A 3 -36.53 -29.46 3.32
N PHE A 4 -37.56 -28.80 3.86
CA PHE A 4 -37.63 -28.47 5.29
C PHE A 4 -39.01 -28.94 5.79
N PRO A 5 -39.09 -29.91 6.70
CA PRO A 5 -40.27 -30.06 7.52
C PRO A 5 -40.11 -29.22 8.79
N GLY A 6 -41.16 -28.45 9.10
CA GLY A 6 -41.29 -27.75 10.37
C GLY A 6 -41.59 -28.74 11.51
N GLU A 7 -41.00 -28.48 12.68
CA GLU A 7 -41.40 -29.13 13.93
C GLU A 7 -41.93 -28.07 14.90
N HIS A 8 -43.26 -28.02 15.00
CA HIS A 8 -43.94 -27.70 16.25
C HIS A 8 -43.90 -28.97 17.11
N GLY A 9 -43.27 -28.92 18.28
CA GLY A 9 -43.22 -30.05 19.21
C GLY A 9 -42.99 -29.59 20.66
N ALA A 10 -43.98 -29.85 21.51
CA ALA A 10 -43.98 -29.56 22.94
C ALA A 10 -42.85 -30.30 23.69
N ARG A 11 -42.40 -29.72 24.82
CA ARG A 11 -41.43 -30.37 25.73
C ARG A 11 -42.11 -31.51 26.51
N PRO A 12 -41.48 -32.67 26.69
CA PRO A 12 -41.93 -33.65 27.66
C PRO A 12 -41.54 -33.21 29.07
N VAL A 13 -42.50 -33.30 29.99
CA VAL A 13 -42.34 -33.10 31.43
C VAL A 13 -42.39 -34.49 32.08
N ASP A 14 -41.43 -34.80 32.95
CA ASP A 14 -41.49 -35.97 33.84
C ASP A 14 -42.49 -35.69 34.97
N ASP A 15 -43.25 -36.69 35.39
CA ASP A 15 -44.27 -36.69 36.45
C ASP A 15 -43.82 -36.21 37.85
N ARG A 16 -42.59 -35.69 38.01
CA ARG A 16 -42.14 -34.95 39.20
C ARG A 16 -41.53 -33.56 38.94
N GLY A 17 -41.74 -32.96 37.77
CA GLY A 17 -41.48 -31.53 37.54
C GLY A 17 -40.01 -31.06 37.62
N GLY A 18 -39.04 -31.97 37.44
CA GLY A 18 -37.61 -31.65 37.42
C GLY A 18 -37.02 -31.58 36.01
N ILE A 19 -36.18 -30.57 35.73
CA ILE A 19 -35.41 -30.45 34.48
C ILE A 19 -34.26 -31.47 34.48
N VAL A 20 -34.26 -32.42 33.54
CA VAL A 20 -33.16 -33.36 33.30
C VAL A 20 -31.97 -32.65 32.61
N PRO A 21 -30.73 -32.77 33.10
CA PRO A 21 -29.57 -32.17 32.44
C PRO A 21 -29.15 -32.97 31.19
N ARG A 22 -29.05 -32.31 30.04
CA ARG A 22 -28.48 -32.90 28.80
C ARG A 22 -27.00 -33.24 29.00
N ARG A 23 -26.62 -34.47 28.65
CA ARG A 23 -25.23 -34.94 28.50
C ARG A 23 -24.47 -34.02 27.52
N ARG A 24 -23.25 -33.64 27.88
CA ARG A 24 -22.30 -32.90 27.03
C ARG A 24 -21.96 -33.71 25.78
N THR A 25 -22.36 -33.25 24.61
CA THR A 25 -21.87 -33.74 23.32
C THR A 25 -20.47 -33.19 23.06
N ARG A 26 -19.51 -34.10 22.86
CA ARG A 26 -18.16 -33.81 22.35
C ARG A 26 -18.25 -33.42 20.88
N PHE A 27 -18.45 -32.13 20.58
CA PHE A 27 -18.56 -31.63 19.21
C PHE A 27 -17.52 -30.56 18.83
N GLY A 28 -16.67 -30.13 19.78
CA GLY A 28 -15.73 -29.01 19.56
C GLY A 28 -14.38 -29.38 18.93
N LEU A 29 -13.88 -30.61 19.10
CA LEU A 29 -12.54 -30.97 18.65
C LEU A 29 -12.46 -31.23 17.13
N SER A 30 -13.55 -31.71 16.53
CA SER A 30 -13.57 -32.07 15.09
C SER A 30 -13.59 -30.86 14.16
N ILE A 31 -14.12 -29.72 14.59
CA ILE A 31 -14.19 -28.49 13.76
C ILE A 31 -12.85 -27.74 13.76
N VAL A 32 -12.16 -27.73 14.91
CA VAL A 32 -10.81 -27.13 15.02
C VAL A 32 -9.79 -27.94 14.21
N LEU A 33 -9.88 -29.28 14.25
CA LEU A 33 -9.07 -30.12 13.37
C LEU A 33 -9.44 -29.88 11.90
N CYS A 34 -10.74 -29.74 11.57
CA CYS A 34 -11.20 -29.50 10.21
C CYS A 34 -10.65 -28.20 9.61
N LEU A 35 -10.69 -27.07 10.32
CA LEU A 35 -10.19 -25.77 9.83
C LEU A 35 -8.66 -25.77 9.65
N VAL A 36 -7.91 -26.35 10.59
CA VAL A 36 -6.45 -26.52 10.47
C VAL A 36 -6.10 -27.51 9.33
N THR A 37 -6.91 -28.55 9.13
CA THR A 37 -6.70 -29.49 8.00
C THR A 37 -7.16 -28.92 6.65
N GLN A 38 -8.10 -27.97 6.60
CA GLN A 38 -8.56 -27.37 5.36
C GLN A 38 -7.49 -26.43 4.79
N GLU A 39 -6.82 -25.69 5.67
CA GLU A 39 -5.62 -24.91 5.34
C GLU A 39 -4.43 -25.83 5.00
N ALA A 40 -4.16 -26.86 5.81
CA ALA A 40 -3.09 -27.83 5.50
C ALA A 40 -3.35 -28.63 4.21
N ALA A 41 -4.62 -28.86 3.83
CA ALA A 41 -5.00 -29.53 2.58
C ALA A 41 -4.99 -28.59 1.36
N GLN A 42 -5.17 -27.27 1.55
CA GLN A 42 -4.89 -26.27 0.53
C GLN A 42 -3.37 -26.07 0.34
N LEU A 43 -2.60 -26.09 1.43
CA LEU A 43 -1.13 -26.05 1.43
C LEU A 43 -0.51 -27.32 0.81
N GLY A 44 -1.03 -28.50 1.14
CA GLY A 44 -0.57 -29.79 0.61
C GLY A 44 -0.91 -30.00 -0.87
N ARG A 45 -2.04 -29.48 -1.36
CA ARG A 45 -2.37 -29.50 -2.80
C ARG A 45 -1.54 -28.52 -3.63
N GLN A 46 -0.98 -27.47 -3.03
CA GLN A 46 -0.08 -26.55 -3.74
C GLN A 46 1.41 -26.94 -3.62
N GLN A 47 1.81 -27.71 -2.61
CA GLN A 47 3.15 -28.31 -2.50
C GLN A 47 3.29 -29.67 -3.23
N GLY A 48 2.18 -30.34 -3.55
CA GLY A 48 2.17 -31.73 -4.05
C GLY A 48 2.71 -31.96 -5.46
N ASP A 49 2.74 -30.95 -6.33
CA ASP A 49 3.15 -31.12 -7.74
C ASP A 49 4.67 -31.00 -7.98
N ALA A 50 5.47 -30.92 -6.91
CA ALA A 50 6.93 -30.92 -6.98
C ALA A 50 7.58 -32.30 -6.72
N ARG A 51 6.82 -33.40 -6.75
CA ARG A 51 7.36 -34.77 -6.65
C ARG A 51 7.16 -35.53 -7.95
N ALA A 52 8.26 -35.75 -8.67
CA ALA A 52 8.33 -36.74 -9.73
C ALA A 52 7.90 -38.13 -9.20
N PRO A 53 7.11 -38.91 -9.95
CA PRO A 53 6.75 -40.25 -9.52
C PRO A 53 7.97 -41.18 -9.62
N LEU A 54 8.30 -41.82 -8.49
CA LEU A 54 9.19 -42.97 -8.40
C LEU A 54 8.66 -44.10 -9.30
N SER A 55 9.41 -44.42 -10.36
CA SER A 55 9.15 -45.60 -11.20
C SER A 55 9.59 -46.86 -10.46
N LEU A 56 8.63 -47.74 -10.14
CA LEU A 56 8.91 -49.15 -9.86
C LEU A 56 8.80 -49.92 -11.17
N GLY A 57 9.91 -50.52 -11.60
CA GLY A 57 9.93 -51.40 -12.77
C GLY A 57 9.24 -52.73 -12.50
N THR A 58 8.56 -53.27 -13.50
CA THR A 58 8.99 -54.41 -14.34
C THR A 58 7.75 -55.18 -14.83
N ARG A 59 7.52 -55.18 -16.15
CA ARG A 59 7.15 -56.41 -16.89
C ARG A 59 7.21 -56.18 -18.40
N GLU A 60 8.03 -56.99 -19.05
CA GLU A 60 8.12 -57.19 -20.50
C GLU A 60 6.79 -57.67 -21.10
N ARG A 61 6.44 -57.18 -22.31
CA ARG A 61 6.41 -57.97 -23.55
C ARG A 61 6.02 -57.12 -24.79
N VAL A 62 6.98 -57.06 -25.72
CA VAL A 62 6.90 -57.34 -27.18
C VAL A 62 6.03 -56.48 -28.13
N ALA A 63 6.77 -55.76 -28.99
CA ALA A 63 6.64 -55.49 -30.44
C ALA A 63 5.53 -54.59 -31.03
N GLY A 64 5.96 -53.60 -31.84
CA GLY A 64 5.13 -53.02 -32.92
C GLY A 64 5.47 -51.59 -33.36
N ALA A 65 6.55 -51.42 -34.13
CA ALA A 65 6.83 -50.44 -35.20
C ALA A 65 6.14 -49.04 -35.32
N ARG A 66 7.02 -48.06 -35.61
CA ARG A 66 6.93 -46.93 -36.57
C ARG A 66 6.51 -45.51 -36.13
N GLU A 67 7.52 -44.63 -36.23
CA GLU A 67 7.56 -43.30 -36.87
C GLU A 67 6.65 -42.15 -36.39
N GLY A 68 7.31 -41.16 -35.77
CA GLY A 68 7.24 -39.77 -36.21
C GLY A 68 6.16 -38.87 -35.59
N ARG A 69 6.54 -38.01 -34.64
CA ARG A 69 6.15 -36.58 -34.55
C ARG A 69 6.50 -35.96 -33.20
N GLY A 70 6.95 -34.71 -33.27
CA GLY A 70 6.76 -33.71 -32.22
C GLY A 70 7.86 -33.64 -31.18
N VAL A 71 8.82 -32.74 -31.42
CA VAL A 71 9.53 -32.07 -30.32
C VAL A 71 8.45 -31.40 -29.47
N GLY A 72 8.16 -31.99 -28.32
CA GLY A 72 7.26 -31.42 -27.34
C GLY A 72 7.85 -30.10 -26.86
N VAL A 73 7.28 -29.00 -27.32
CA VAL A 73 7.39 -27.72 -26.63
C VAL A 73 6.75 -27.96 -25.27
N GLU A 74 7.56 -28.07 -24.23
CA GLU A 74 7.06 -28.00 -22.86
C GLU A 74 6.20 -26.74 -22.76
N SER A 75 4.91 -26.92 -22.49
CA SER A 75 4.02 -25.84 -22.07
C SER A 75 4.77 -25.02 -21.01
N PRO A 76 4.85 -23.68 -21.15
CA PRO A 76 5.47 -22.86 -20.11
C PRO A 76 4.72 -23.18 -18.82
N LYS A 77 5.45 -23.70 -17.83
CA LYS A 77 4.96 -23.87 -16.45
C LYS A 77 4.13 -22.63 -16.14
N SER A 78 2.84 -22.82 -15.83
CA SER A 78 1.89 -21.72 -15.63
C SER A 78 2.56 -20.63 -14.79
N VAL A 79 2.86 -19.48 -15.40
CA VAL A 79 3.40 -18.34 -14.66
C VAL A 79 2.28 -17.95 -13.71
N ARG A 80 2.49 -18.20 -12.41
CA ARG A 80 1.55 -17.82 -11.35
C ARG A 80 2.14 -16.63 -10.62
N ASN A 81 1.27 -15.83 -10.01
CA ASN A 81 1.74 -14.81 -9.08
C ASN A 81 2.68 -15.47 -8.06
N PRO A 82 3.88 -14.90 -7.87
CA PRO A 82 4.84 -15.48 -6.95
C PRO A 82 4.23 -15.53 -5.56
N TYR A 83 4.56 -16.60 -4.86
CA TYR A 83 3.95 -16.91 -3.58
C TYR A 83 4.23 -15.78 -2.58
N PHE A 84 3.19 -15.06 -2.18
CA PHE A 84 3.29 -14.07 -1.12
C PHE A 84 3.35 -14.79 0.23
N SER A 85 4.57 -14.99 0.76
CA SER A 85 4.79 -15.66 2.07
C SER A 85 4.23 -14.89 3.26
N GLY A 86 3.62 -13.72 3.05
CA GLY A 86 2.74 -13.06 4.02
C GLY A 86 1.72 -14.00 4.63
N VAL A 87 1.29 -15.01 3.85
CA VAL A 87 0.25 -15.95 4.27
C VAL A 87 0.80 -17.22 4.93
N SER A 88 1.97 -17.78 4.54
CA SER A 88 2.57 -18.92 5.26
C SER A 88 3.37 -18.54 6.50
N GLY A 89 3.71 -17.25 6.62
CA GLY A 89 4.52 -16.73 7.71
C GLY A 89 5.92 -17.35 7.75
N GLY A 90 6.83 -16.79 6.97
CA GLY A 90 8.24 -17.18 6.99
C GLY A 90 8.95 -16.84 8.32
N SER A 91 10.19 -17.31 8.46
CA SER A 91 11.04 -17.14 9.65
C SER A 91 11.23 -15.69 10.13
N GLY A 92 10.87 -14.70 9.29
CA GLY A 92 10.95 -13.29 9.63
C GLY A 92 9.84 -12.76 10.54
N TYR A 93 8.66 -13.40 10.61
CA TYR A 93 7.52 -12.84 11.37
C TYR A 93 7.50 -13.20 12.85
N TRP A 94 8.22 -14.25 13.24
CA TRP A 94 8.36 -14.68 14.64
C TRP A 94 9.83 -14.92 15.00
N SER A 95 10.72 -14.13 14.40
CA SER A 95 12.16 -14.24 14.63
C SER A 95 12.52 -13.99 16.10
N VAL A 96 11.80 -13.10 16.79
CA VAL A 96 11.99 -12.83 18.23
C VAL A 96 11.61 -14.05 19.08
N LEU A 97 10.55 -14.75 18.70
CA LEU A 97 10.12 -16.03 19.32
C LEU A 97 11.08 -17.19 18.96
N GLY A 98 11.85 -17.03 17.88
CA GLY A 98 12.69 -18.08 17.31
C GLY A 98 11.89 -19.13 16.52
N ALA A 99 10.69 -18.80 16.05
CA ALA A 99 9.86 -19.69 15.26
C ALA A 99 10.17 -19.56 13.77
N SER A 100 10.30 -20.71 13.11
CA SER A 100 10.58 -20.80 11.66
C SER A 100 9.36 -20.57 10.78
N GLY A 101 8.16 -20.65 11.37
CA GLY A 101 6.89 -20.28 10.73
C GLY A 101 5.69 -20.55 11.63
N LEU A 102 4.48 -20.36 11.10
CA LEU A 102 3.22 -20.37 11.87
C LEU A 102 3.03 -21.66 12.69
N LEU A 103 3.31 -22.83 12.10
CA LEU A 103 3.12 -24.13 12.76
C LEU A 103 4.13 -24.39 13.90
N ASP A 104 5.26 -23.68 13.91
CA ASP A 104 6.30 -23.79 14.95
C ASP A 104 5.96 -22.93 16.19
N VAL A 105 5.09 -21.93 16.04
CA VAL A 105 4.71 -20.99 17.12
C VAL A 105 4.25 -21.72 18.40
N PRO A 106 3.31 -22.69 18.37
CA PRO A 106 2.87 -23.37 19.59
C PRO A 106 4.00 -24.11 20.31
N VAL A 107 4.91 -24.75 19.56
CA VAL A 107 6.04 -25.48 20.13
C VAL A 107 7.03 -24.50 20.76
N ARG A 108 7.37 -23.40 20.08
CA ARG A 108 8.32 -22.40 20.58
C ARG A 108 7.85 -21.66 21.82
N ILE A 109 6.55 -21.42 21.96
CA ILE A 109 5.98 -20.86 23.19
C ILE A 109 6.33 -21.75 24.40
N ILE A 110 6.23 -23.06 24.23
CA ILE A 110 6.44 -24.05 25.30
C ILE A 110 7.94 -24.27 25.53
N THR A 111 8.73 -24.43 24.46
CA THR A 111 10.15 -24.78 24.57
C THR A 111 11.02 -23.57 24.93
N ASN A 112 10.60 -22.35 24.58
CA ASN A 112 11.39 -21.12 24.74
C ASN A 112 10.57 -20.01 25.43
N PRO A 113 10.18 -20.15 26.71
CA PRO A 113 9.31 -19.19 27.39
C PRO A 113 9.91 -17.77 27.49
N VAL A 114 11.23 -17.65 27.63
CA VAL A 114 11.92 -16.34 27.64
C VAL A 114 11.73 -15.60 26.31
N HIS A 115 11.87 -16.30 25.19
CA HIS A 115 11.63 -15.73 23.86
C HIS A 115 10.14 -15.42 23.63
N ALA A 116 9.23 -16.21 24.21
CA ALA A 116 7.80 -15.89 24.16
C ALA A 116 7.48 -14.57 24.89
N PHE A 117 8.08 -14.32 26.06
CA PHE A 117 7.94 -13.02 26.73
C PHE A 117 8.58 -11.89 25.93
N ALA A 118 9.79 -12.08 25.40
CA ALA A 118 10.43 -11.09 24.54
C ALA A 118 9.58 -10.75 23.31
N ALA A 119 8.96 -11.77 22.68
CA ALA A 119 8.08 -11.60 21.55
C ALA A 119 6.78 -10.86 21.93
N LEU A 120 6.18 -11.13 23.09
CA LEU A 120 5.03 -10.36 23.59
C LEU A 120 5.38 -8.89 23.86
N SER A 121 6.58 -8.63 24.39
CA SER A 121 7.06 -7.28 24.71
C SER A 121 7.54 -6.49 23.50
N TYR A 122 7.87 -7.17 22.40
CA TYR A 122 8.21 -6.53 21.12
C TYR A 122 7.02 -5.70 20.62
N ASP A 123 7.22 -4.41 20.33
CA ASP A 123 6.16 -3.45 19.98
C ASP A 123 4.98 -3.41 20.96
N ALA A 124 5.24 -3.59 22.26
CA ALA A 124 4.19 -3.61 23.27
C ALA A 124 3.18 -2.43 23.17
N PRO A 125 3.59 -1.17 22.93
CA PRO A 125 2.64 -0.08 22.74
C PRO A 125 1.65 -0.31 21.60
N LEU A 126 2.13 -0.81 20.45
CA LEU A 126 1.28 -1.08 19.28
C LEU A 126 0.35 -2.27 19.53
N LYS A 127 0.84 -3.32 20.21
CA LYS A 127 0.02 -4.50 20.58
C LYS A 127 -1.05 -4.15 21.61
N ILE A 128 -0.73 -3.30 22.58
CA ILE A 128 -1.72 -2.78 23.53
C ILE A 128 -2.77 -1.96 22.78
N TRP A 129 -2.34 -1.05 21.90
CA TRP A 129 -3.26 -0.28 21.06
C TRP A 129 -4.16 -1.18 20.22
N TYR A 130 -3.61 -2.22 19.59
CA TYR A 130 -4.38 -3.20 18.82
C TYR A 130 -5.50 -3.86 19.64
N ILE A 131 -5.19 -4.31 20.86
CA ILE A 131 -6.19 -4.89 21.77
C ILE A 131 -7.24 -3.84 22.16
N LEU A 132 -6.81 -2.63 22.54
CA LEU A 132 -7.72 -1.54 22.88
C LEU A 132 -8.63 -1.18 21.70
N ALA A 133 -8.11 -1.18 20.48
CA ALA A 133 -8.86 -0.81 19.30
C ALA A 133 -9.80 -1.92 18.82
N LEU A 134 -9.45 -3.20 19.04
CA LEU A 134 -10.35 -4.34 18.78
C LEU A 134 -11.49 -4.45 19.79
N PHE A 135 -11.19 -4.33 21.08
CA PHE A 135 -12.15 -4.63 22.16
C PHE A 135 -12.77 -3.37 22.79
N GLY A 136 -12.12 -2.22 22.70
CA GLY A 136 -12.59 -0.93 23.23
C GLY A 136 -13.93 -0.46 22.65
N PRO A 137 -14.17 -0.53 21.32
CA PRO A 137 -15.47 -0.19 20.73
C PRO A 137 -16.65 -0.91 21.36
N VAL A 138 -16.42 -2.17 21.74
CA VAL A 138 -17.42 -3.02 22.38
C VAL A 138 -17.27 -3.09 23.90
N LEU A 139 -16.57 -2.13 24.50
CA LEU A 139 -16.37 -1.99 25.96
C LEU A 139 -15.87 -3.29 26.62
N PHE A 140 -15.06 -4.07 25.92
CA PHE A 140 -14.57 -5.37 26.37
C PHE A 140 -15.69 -6.36 26.76
N MET A 141 -16.93 -6.16 26.30
CA MET A 141 -18.05 -7.07 26.53
C MET A 141 -17.78 -8.53 26.14
N PRO A 142 -16.98 -8.84 25.10
CA PRO A 142 -16.62 -10.22 24.78
C PRO A 142 -15.97 -10.97 25.94
N ALA A 143 -15.29 -10.28 26.87
CA ALA A 143 -14.69 -10.90 28.06
C ALA A 143 -15.71 -11.60 28.96
N ARG A 144 -17.00 -11.25 28.85
CA ARG A 144 -18.10 -11.91 29.57
C ARG A 144 -18.52 -13.23 28.93
N SER A 145 -17.97 -13.57 27.76
CA SER A 145 -18.20 -14.82 27.03
C SER A 145 -16.88 -15.53 26.73
N LEU A 146 -16.41 -16.35 27.67
CA LEU A 146 -15.22 -17.20 27.48
C LEU A 146 -15.29 -18.07 26.23
N HIS A 147 -16.51 -18.49 25.83
CA HIS A 147 -16.72 -19.28 24.61
C HIS A 147 -16.43 -18.47 23.35
N ALA A 148 -16.79 -17.19 23.33
CA ALA A 148 -16.49 -16.32 22.19
C ALA A 148 -15.00 -15.98 22.15
N LEU A 149 -14.40 -15.65 23.30
CA LEU A 149 -12.97 -15.38 23.40
C LEU A 149 -12.11 -16.58 22.99
N PHE A 150 -12.55 -17.81 23.29
CA PHE A 150 -11.85 -19.02 22.89
C PHE A 150 -11.56 -19.06 21.39
N PHE A 151 -12.47 -18.58 20.56
CA PHE A 151 -12.27 -18.51 19.11
C PHE A 151 -11.38 -17.35 18.66
N CYS A 152 -11.18 -16.33 19.50
CA CYS A 152 -10.18 -15.29 19.24
C CYS A 152 -8.75 -15.76 19.55
N VAL A 153 -8.58 -16.68 20.51
CA VAL A 153 -7.25 -17.09 21.02
C VAL A 153 -6.27 -17.50 19.92
N PRO A 154 -6.62 -18.35 18.94
CA PRO A 154 -5.65 -18.80 17.94
C PRO A 154 -4.98 -17.64 17.21
N TRP A 155 -5.77 -16.70 16.69
CA TRP A 155 -5.22 -15.53 16.00
C TRP A 155 -4.52 -14.56 16.97
N MET A 156 -5.09 -14.32 18.16
CA MET A 156 -4.48 -13.41 19.14
C MET A 156 -3.09 -13.89 19.58
N VAL A 157 -2.90 -15.20 19.74
CA VAL A 157 -1.58 -15.79 20.05
C VAL A 157 -0.61 -15.54 18.90
N VAL A 158 -1.04 -15.81 17.66
CA VAL A 158 -0.25 -15.63 16.45
C VAL A 158 0.17 -14.16 16.25
N ALA A 159 -0.78 -13.24 16.39
CA ALA A 159 -0.55 -11.80 16.22
C ALA A 159 0.32 -11.20 17.34
N LEU A 160 0.03 -11.49 18.61
CA LEU A 160 0.73 -10.87 19.73
C LEU A 160 2.16 -11.41 19.93
N LEU A 161 2.45 -12.62 19.47
CA LEU A 161 3.81 -13.17 19.48
C LEU A 161 4.59 -12.85 18.20
N SER A 162 3.95 -12.24 17.21
CA SER A 162 4.60 -11.79 16.00
C SER A 162 5.45 -10.54 16.24
N ASN A 163 6.54 -10.42 15.48
CA ASN A 163 7.29 -9.19 15.28
C ASN A 163 6.98 -8.55 13.91
N ASN A 164 5.88 -8.95 13.27
CA ASN A 164 5.35 -8.39 12.02
C ASN A 164 4.16 -7.47 12.32
N PRO A 165 4.34 -6.13 12.32
CA PRO A 165 3.30 -5.15 12.67
C PRO A 165 1.94 -5.34 11.97
N PRO A 166 1.85 -5.72 10.68
CA PRO A 166 0.56 -5.97 10.03
C PRO A 166 -0.36 -6.96 10.75
N PHE A 167 0.17 -7.95 11.48
CA PHE A 167 -0.68 -8.93 12.19
C PHE A 167 -1.39 -8.33 13.41
N TYR A 168 -0.83 -7.27 14.00
CA TYR A 168 -1.36 -6.56 15.16
C TYR A 168 -1.56 -5.06 14.85
N SER A 169 -1.90 -4.74 13.60
CA SER A 169 -2.30 -3.40 13.18
C SER A 169 -3.75 -3.42 12.69
N LEU A 170 -4.46 -2.31 12.90
CA LEU A 170 -5.73 -2.07 12.23
C LEU A 170 -5.46 -1.47 10.84
N GLY A 171 -6.29 -1.81 9.86
CA GLY A 171 -6.13 -1.37 8.47
C GLY A 171 -5.71 -2.48 7.51
N ASP A 172 -5.06 -3.53 8.03
CA ASP A 172 -4.79 -4.76 7.28
C ASP A 172 -5.97 -5.75 7.38
N GLN A 173 -5.96 -6.80 6.56
CA GLN A 173 -7.03 -7.82 6.51
C GLN A 173 -7.07 -8.75 7.75
N TYR A 174 -5.99 -8.81 8.52
CA TYR A 174 -5.80 -9.80 9.58
C TYR A 174 -6.79 -9.73 10.77
N PRO A 175 -7.25 -8.54 11.24
CA PRO A 175 -8.30 -8.44 12.25
C PRO A 175 -9.58 -9.21 11.90
N ALA A 176 -9.87 -9.43 10.61
CA ALA A 176 -11.07 -10.13 10.16
C ALA A 176 -11.21 -11.54 10.77
N PHE A 177 -10.10 -12.18 11.16
CA PHE A 177 -10.12 -13.49 11.81
C PHE A 177 -10.77 -13.50 13.20
N VAL A 178 -10.78 -12.37 13.90
CA VAL A 178 -11.32 -12.28 15.28
C VAL A 178 -12.60 -11.47 15.38
N LEU A 179 -12.89 -10.59 14.41
CA LEU A 179 -14.05 -9.69 14.45
C LEU A 179 -15.40 -10.42 14.66
N PRO A 180 -15.74 -11.51 13.94
CA PRO A 180 -17.03 -12.18 14.13
C PRO A 180 -17.24 -12.66 15.58
N PHE A 181 -16.18 -13.15 16.21
CA PHE A 181 -16.22 -13.67 17.58
C PHE A 181 -16.25 -12.56 18.62
N ILE A 182 -15.59 -11.44 18.36
CA ILE A 182 -15.70 -10.23 19.17
C ILE A 182 -17.17 -9.77 19.18
N PHE A 183 -17.79 -9.55 18.04
CA PHE A 183 -19.19 -9.09 18.00
C PHE A 183 -20.17 -10.12 18.59
N TYR A 184 -19.99 -11.42 18.32
CA TYR A 184 -20.78 -12.47 18.96
C TYR A 184 -20.64 -12.47 20.49
N GLY A 185 -19.40 -12.34 20.98
CA GLY A 185 -19.09 -12.23 22.41
C GLY A 185 -19.72 -11.00 23.05
N THR A 186 -19.76 -9.88 22.33
CA THR A 186 -20.43 -8.64 22.76
C THR A 186 -21.92 -8.85 22.96
N VAL A 187 -22.61 -9.45 21.99
CA VAL A 187 -24.06 -9.74 22.09
C VAL A 187 -24.34 -10.61 23.32
N ILE A 188 -23.59 -11.68 23.51
CA ILE A 188 -23.72 -12.53 24.71
C ILE A 188 -23.38 -11.75 25.98
N GLY A 189 -22.32 -10.94 25.96
CA GLY A 189 -21.85 -10.19 27.10
C GLY A 189 -22.87 -9.19 27.61
N ILE A 190 -23.55 -8.50 26.68
CA ILE A 190 -24.67 -7.58 26.95
C ILE A 190 -25.89 -8.35 27.47
N ALA A 191 -26.22 -9.50 26.85
CA ALA A 191 -27.39 -10.29 27.23
C ALA A 191 -27.27 -10.94 28.62
N ARG A 192 -26.03 -11.19 29.10
CA ARG A 192 -25.78 -11.85 30.39
C ARG A 192 -25.94 -10.89 31.58
N PRO A 193 -26.81 -11.21 32.57
CA PRO A 193 -26.90 -10.47 33.83
C PRO A 193 -25.54 -10.35 34.54
N SER A 194 -25.14 -9.16 34.96
CA SER A 194 -23.91 -8.93 35.73
C SER A 194 -24.16 -9.10 37.23
N ARG A 195 -23.97 -10.32 37.76
CA ARG A 195 -24.00 -10.58 39.22
C ARG A 195 -23.06 -9.66 40.01
N THR A 196 -21.91 -9.31 39.44
CA THR A 196 -20.93 -8.39 40.02
C THR A 196 -21.46 -6.96 40.19
N PHE A 197 -22.28 -6.49 39.24
CA PHE A 197 -22.83 -5.13 39.28
C PHE A 197 -24.04 -5.07 40.21
N ASP A 198 -24.85 -6.14 40.24
CA ASP A 198 -25.92 -6.30 41.22
C ASP A 198 -25.37 -6.33 42.66
N TRP A 199 -24.18 -6.92 42.87
CA TRP A 199 -23.45 -6.92 44.15
C TRP A 199 -22.88 -5.55 44.54
N PHE A 200 -22.25 -4.81 43.62
CA PHE A 200 -21.80 -3.43 43.89
C PHE A 200 -22.97 -2.49 44.19
N ARG A 201 -24.09 -2.66 43.48
CA ARG A 201 -25.32 -1.90 43.69
C ARG A 201 -26.00 -2.24 45.01
N SER A 202 -25.85 -3.47 45.53
CA SER A 202 -26.38 -3.82 46.86
C SER A 202 -25.55 -3.24 48.00
N HIS A 203 -24.25 -3.00 47.80
CA HIS A 203 -23.32 -2.48 48.82
C HIS A 203 -23.13 -0.95 48.83
N THR A 204 -23.62 -0.22 47.81
CA THR A 204 -23.49 1.25 47.70
C THR A 204 -24.80 2.01 47.87
N ARG A 205 -25.85 1.33 48.36
CA ARG A 205 -27.23 1.84 48.46
C ARG A 205 -27.46 3.12 49.29
N PRO A 206 -26.64 3.55 50.28
CA PRO A 206 -26.98 4.77 51.02
C PRO A 206 -26.72 6.07 50.24
N ILE A 207 -25.86 6.07 49.21
CA ILE A 207 -25.34 7.33 48.62
C ILE A 207 -26.06 7.73 47.31
N PHE A 208 -26.63 6.77 46.57
CA PHE A 208 -27.20 7.03 45.22
C PHE A 208 -28.72 6.83 45.10
N ALA A 209 -29.46 6.83 46.20
CA ALA A 209 -30.91 6.55 46.23
C ALA A 209 -31.79 7.54 45.44
N ARG A 210 -31.25 8.70 45.01
CA ARG A 210 -31.98 9.75 44.28
C ARG A 210 -31.71 9.81 42.77
N ALA A 211 -30.78 9.03 42.25
CA ALA A 211 -30.54 8.94 40.81
C ALA A 211 -31.60 8.00 40.19
N ARG A 212 -32.40 8.52 39.24
CA ARG A 212 -33.35 7.73 38.43
C ARG A 212 -32.65 6.45 37.95
N SER A 213 -33.17 5.29 38.32
CA SER A 213 -32.48 4.01 38.08
C SER A 213 -32.52 3.65 36.59
N ILE A 214 -31.60 4.21 35.82
CA ILE A 214 -31.31 3.68 34.50
C ILE A 214 -30.74 2.29 34.73
N SER A 215 -31.46 1.26 34.27
CA SER A 215 -30.97 -0.10 34.36
C SER A 215 -29.68 -0.18 33.57
N ILE A 216 -28.62 -0.77 34.13
CA ILE A 216 -27.37 -1.02 33.39
C ILE A 216 -27.66 -1.84 32.12
N ARG A 217 -28.70 -2.68 32.13
CA ARG A 217 -29.19 -3.39 30.95
C ARG A 217 -29.74 -2.48 29.86
N THR A 218 -30.28 -1.32 30.22
CA THR A 218 -30.77 -0.31 29.28
C THR A 218 -29.69 0.70 28.88
N ALA A 219 -28.64 0.89 29.69
CA ALA A 219 -27.53 1.82 29.39
C ALA A 219 -26.37 1.19 28.62
N LEU A 220 -26.10 -0.10 28.79
CA LEU A 220 -24.96 -0.79 28.16
C LEU A 220 -25.03 -0.86 26.63
N PRO A 221 -26.18 -1.27 26.02
CA PRO A 221 -26.28 -1.25 24.56
C PRO A 221 -26.05 0.13 23.94
N PRO A 222 -26.70 1.23 24.39
CA PRO A 222 -26.44 2.55 23.83
C PRO A 222 -25.04 3.05 24.15
N ALA A 223 -24.45 2.73 25.32
CA ALA A 223 -23.06 3.10 25.61
C ALA A 223 -22.08 2.39 24.66
N SER A 224 -22.23 1.07 24.44
CA SER A 224 -21.40 0.32 23.48
C SER A 224 -21.56 0.85 22.06
N LEU A 225 -22.79 1.16 21.65
CA LEU A 225 -23.07 1.73 20.33
C LEU A 225 -22.41 3.12 20.20
N THR A 226 -22.60 4.00 21.18
CA THR A 226 -21.98 5.34 21.19
C THR A 226 -20.45 5.24 21.16
N THR A 227 -19.84 4.39 21.98
CA THR A 227 -18.38 4.17 21.95
C THR A 227 -17.92 3.62 20.61
N THR A 228 -18.66 2.68 20.01
CA THR A 228 -18.36 2.18 18.66
C THR A 228 -18.44 3.28 17.62
N ILE A 229 -19.47 4.11 17.65
CA ILE A 229 -19.65 5.23 16.71
C ILE A 229 -18.54 6.26 16.90
N VAL A 230 -18.23 6.66 18.13
CA VAL A 230 -17.15 7.63 18.43
C VAL A 230 -15.81 7.09 17.95
N LEU A 231 -15.48 5.82 18.25
CA LEU A 231 -14.23 5.22 17.78
C LEU A 231 -14.21 5.01 16.27
N LEU A 232 -15.35 4.75 15.63
CA LEU A 232 -15.43 4.75 14.17
C LEU A 232 -15.15 6.14 13.59
N VAL A 233 -15.61 7.22 14.21
CA VAL A 233 -15.32 8.59 13.73
C VAL A 233 -13.85 8.97 13.93
N VAL A 234 -13.27 8.57 15.07
CA VAL A 234 -11.92 9.00 15.51
C VAL A 234 -10.80 8.11 14.98
N ALA A 235 -11.02 6.79 14.94
CA ALA A 235 -9.99 5.78 14.67
C ALA A 235 -10.20 5.01 13.36
N SER A 236 -11.36 5.13 12.70
CA SER A 236 -11.54 4.50 11.39
C SER A 236 -10.68 5.20 10.34
N PRO A 237 -10.06 4.46 9.40
CA PRO A 237 -9.47 5.04 8.20
C PRO A 237 -10.46 5.75 7.28
N LEU A 238 -11.75 5.54 7.48
CA LEU A 238 -12.82 6.25 6.78
C LEU A 238 -13.43 7.38 7.63
N GLY A 239 -12.93 7.60 8.85
CA GLY A 239 -13.41 8.65 9.74
C GLY A 239 -12.85 10.01 9.36
N PRO A 240 -13.60 11.12 9.56
CA PRO A 240 -13.15 12.47 9.20
C PRO A 240 -11.96 12.98 10.04
N VAL A 241 -11.64 12.30 11.15
CA VAL A 241 -10.59 12.73 12.09
C VAL A 241 -9.33 11.86 12.00
N GLY A 242 -9.47 10.59 11.59
CA GLY A 242 -8.37 9.76 11.08
C GLY A 242 -7.09 9.69 11.91
N PHE A 243 -7.15 9.54 13.25
CA PHE A 243 -5.94 9.57 14.10
C PHE A 243 -5.03 8.32 13.99
N ALA A 244 -5.48 7.27 13.29
CA ALA A 244 -4.76 5.99 13.24
C ALA A 244 -4.66 5.42 11.81
N THR A 245 -4.59 6.29 10.80
CA THR A 245 -4.57 5.83 9.41
C THR A 245 -3.18 5.39 9.01
N TYR A 246 -3.05 4.08 8.78
CA TYR A 246 -2.18 3.59 7.72
C TYR A 246 -2.32 4.56 6.51
N PRO A 247 -1.22 4.94 5.84
CA PRO A 247 -1.24 5.92 4.73
C PRO A 247 -2.06 5.48 3.50
N VAL A 248 -2.78 4.37 3.58
CA VAL A 248 -3.64 3.77 2.55
C VAL A 248 -5.14 3.91 2.90
N GLY A 249 -5.48 4.56 4.03
CA GLY A 249 -6.84 4.71 4.53
C GLY A 249 -7.39 6.12 4.37
N GLY A 250 -8.33 6.29 3.45
CA GLY A 250 -9.15 7.48 3.26
C GLY A 250 -10.37 7.15 2.41
N PHE A 251 -11.33 8.08 2.30
CA PHE A 251 -12.38 7.92 1.28
C PHE A 251 -11.72 7.91 -0.10
N PRO A 252 -12.05 6.95 -0.98
CA PRO A 252 -11.52 6.94 -2.33
C PRO A 252 -11.93 8.25 -3.02
N TRP A 253 -10.94 9.01 -3.47
CA TRP A 253 -11.14 10.24 -4.23
C TRP A 253 -10.89 9.94 -5.70
N ILE A 254 -11.88 10.23 -6.56
CA ILE A 254 -11.72 10.10 -8.02
C ILE A 254 -11.41 11.48 -8.59
N GLY A 255 -10.11 11.77 -8.67
CA GLY A 255 -9.57 13.02 -9.16
C GLY A 255 -9.25 12.99 -10.65
N TYR A 256 -8.37 13.91 -11.06
CA TYR A 256 -7.82 13.94 -12.41
C TYR A 256 -6.93 12.71 -12.67
N HIS A 257 -6.02 12.42 -11.73
CA HIS A 257 -5.10 11.29 -11.79
C HIS A 257 -5.82 9.94 -11.94
N GLU A 258 -6.80 9.66 -11.07
CA GLU A 258 -7.53 8.38 -11.10
C GLU A 258 -8.28 8.18 -12.42
N ARG A 259 -8.80 9.25 -13.02
CA ARG A 259 -9.45 9.20 -14.35
C ARG A 259 -8.43 8.97 -15.47
N ALA A 260 -7.22 9.51 -15.35
CA ALA A 260 -6.14 9.22 -16.31
C ALA A 260 -5.72 7.74 -16.24
N VAL A 261 -5.57 7.19 -15.03
CA VAL A 261 -5.28 5.77 -14.81
C VAL A 261 -6.41 4.88 -15.34
N ASP A 262 -7.67 5.22 -15.08
CA ASP A 262 -8.84 4.47 -15.59
C ASP A 262 -8.91 4.50 -17.13
N SER A 263 -8.60 5.65 -17.74
CA SER A 263 -8.52 5.78 -19.19
C SER A 263 -7.43 4.90 -19.79
N LEU A 264 -6.25 4.81 -19.14
CA LEU A 264 -5.20 3.87 -19.54
C LEU A 264 -5.65 2.41 -19.38
N TYR A 265 -6.25 2.07 -18.24
CA TYR A 265 -6.79 0.72 -17.99
C TYR A 265 -7.81 0.30 -19.07
N SER A 266 -8.64 1.22 -19.54
CA SER A 266 -9.66 0.96 -20.57
C SER A 266 -9.08 0.52 -21.93
N LEU A 267 -7.80 0.85 -22.20
CA LEU A 267 -7.10 0.42 -23.41
C LEU A 267 -6.67 -1.06 -23.36
N ILE A 268 -6.67 -1.68 -22.18
CA ILE A 268 -6.20 -3.05 -21.99
C ILE A 268 -7.33 -4.03 -22.34
N PRO A 269 -7.18 -4.90 -23.36
CA PRO A 269 -8.19 -5.90 -23.69
C PRO A 269 -8.52 -6.81 -22.52
N ALA A 270 -9.78 -7.24 -22.40
CA ALA A 270 -10.24 -8.06 -21.27
C ALA A 270 -9.49 -9.41 -21.14
N SER A 271 -9.02 -9.98 -22.25
CA SER A 271 -8.29 -11.25 -22.30
C SER A 271 -6.76 -11.10 -22.22
N ALA A 272 -6.24 -9.87 -22.23
CA ALA A 272 -4.80 -9.63 -22.27
C ALA A 272 -4.14 -9.99 -20.93
N SER A 273 -2.88 -10.41 -21.01
CA SER A 273 -2.04 -10.62 -19.84
C SER A 273 -1.41 -9.31 -19.39
N VAL A 274 -1.42 -9.03 -18.08
CA VAL A 274 -1.07 -7.71 -17.53
C VAL A 274 -0.14 -7.85 -16.33
N LEU A 275 0.95 -7.10 -16.30
CA LEU A 275 1.75 -6.84 -15.10
C LEU A 275 1.45 -5.43 -14.58
N THR A 276 1.32 -5.26 -13.27
CA THR A 276 1.08 -3.94 -12.68
C THR A 276 1.73 -3.77 -11.30
N GLN A 277 1.51 -2.65 -10.64
CA GLN A 277 1.93 -2.38 -9.26
C GLN A 277 0.92 -2.90 -8.25
N ASN A 278 1.33 -3.06 -6.99
CA ASN A 278 0.45 -3.57 -5.93
C ASN A 278 -0.81 -2.73 -5.74
N ASN A 279 -0.70 -1.40 -5.82
CA ASN A 279 -1.81 -0.48 -5.63
C ASN A 279 -2.79 -0.46 -6.82
N LEU A 280 -2.35 -0.86 -8.01
CA LEU A 280 -3.16 -0.92 -9.22
C LEU A 280 -3.74 -2.32 -9.47
N PHE A 281 -3.19 -3.36 -8.83
CA PHE A 281 -3.60 -4.75 -9.02
C PHE A 281 -5.11 -5.01 -8.85
N PRO A 282 -5.82 -4.40 -7.88
CA PRO A 282 -7.26 -4.59 -7.76
C PRO A 282 -8.04 -4.30 -9.04
N LEU A 283 -7.61 -3.32 -9.85
CA LEU A 283 -8.24 -2.95 -11.13
C LEU A 283 -8.18 -4.09 -12.16
N VAL A 284 -7.14 -4.92 -12.11
CA VAL A 284 -6.88 -5.97 -13.10
C VAL A 284 -7.11 -7.38 -12.56
N SER A 285 -7.46 -7.51 -11.28
CA SER A 285 -7.56 -8.77 -10.54
C SER A 285 -8.63 -9.74 -11.04
N ASN A 286 -9.58 -9.27 -11.86
CA ASN A 286 -10.58 -10.09 -12.53
C ASN A 286 -10.03 -10.87 -13.74
N ARG A 287 -8.80 -10.60 -14.18
CA ARG A 287 -8.18 -11.28 -15.33
C ARG A 287 -7.41 -12.53 -14.87
N PRO A 288 -7.48 -13.64 -15.64
CA PRO A 288 -6.77 -14.88 -15.29
C PRO A 288 -5.24 -14.75 -15.37
N ASN A 289 -4.74 -13.87 -16.23
CA ASN A 289 -3.30 -13.61 -16.44
C ASN A 289 -2.91 -12.20 -15.96
N ALA A 290 -3.42 -11.79 -14.80
CA ALA A 290 -3.00 -10.56 -14.13
C ALA A 290 -1.96 -10.86 -13.06
N PHE A 291 -0.89 -10.07 -13.10
CA PHE A 291 0.24 -10.15 -12.20
C PHE A 291 0.55 -8.78 -11.61
N PHE A 292 1.22 -8.78 -10.46
CA PHE A 292 1.84 -7.58 -9.91
C PHE A 292 3.34 -7.78 -9.76
N ILE A 293 4.08 -6.69 -9.72
CA ILE A 293 5.53 -6.70 -9.56
C ILE A 293 5.92 -7.38 -8.23
N PRO A 294 6.87 -8.35 -8.22
CA PRO A 294 7.12 -9.19 -7.06
C PRO A 294 8.01 -8.54 -5.99
N ILE A 295 7.83 -7.25 -5.73
CA ILE A 295 8.58 -6.51 -4.72
C ILE A 295 8.15 -6.96 -3.33
N GLY A 296 9.12 -7.17 -2.44
CA GLY A 296 8.87 -7.63 -1.08
C GLY A 296 8.31 -9.05 -1.01
N THR A 297 8.37 -9.82 -2.10
CA THR A 297 7.94 -11.22 -2.16
C THR A 297 9.09 -12.14 -1.77
N LEU A 298 8.76 -13.29 -1.15
CA LEU A 298 9.74 -14.32 -0.84
C LEU A 298 9.90 -15.26 -2.04
N HIS A 299 11.13 -15.40 -2.51
CA HIS A 299 11.53 -16.31 -3.56
C HIS A 299 12.12 -17.56 -2.92
N PRO A 300 11.49 -18.75 -3.06
CA PRO A 300 12.03 -19.99 -2.52
C PRO A 300 13.46 -20.27 -2.98
N PRO A 301 14.24 -21.08 -2.23
CA PRO A 301 15.59 -21.48 -2.64
C PRO A 301 15.61 -22.00 -4.08
N GLY A 302 16.53 -21.48 -4.89
CA GLY A 302 16.64 -21.79 -6.32
C GLY A 302 15.84 -20.88 -7.26
N THR A 303 15.07 -19.93 -6.72
CA THR A 303 14.44 -18.83 -7.48
C THR A 303 14.93 -17.48 -6.96
N SER A 304 14.70 -16.41 -7.73
CA SER A 304 15.14 -15.06 -7.39
C SER A 304 14.17 -14.01 -7.92
N PHE A 305 14.28 -12.78 -7.42
CA PHE A 305 13.55 -11.65 -7.99
C PHE A 305 13.79 -11.52 -9.49
N ASN A 306 15.06 -11.54 -9.94
CA ASN A 306 15.40 -11.37 -11.35
C ASN A 306 14.83 -12.49 -12.24
N SER A 307 14.92 -13.75 -11.82
CA SER A 307 14.36 -14.86 -12.59
C SER A 307 12.83 -14.80 -12.66
N THR A 308 12.18 -14.40 -11.57
CA THR A 308 10.71 -14.24 -11.49
C THR A 308 10.23 -13.08 -12.35
N MET A 309 10.87 -11.92 -12.21
CA MET A 309 10.52 -10.71 -12.97
C MET A 309 10.78 -10.92 -14.47
N GLY A 310 11.89 -11.56 -14.84
CA GLY A 310 12.15 -11.94 -16.23
C GLY A 310 11.07 -12.85 -16.83
N ALA A 311 10.62 -13.86 -16.07
CA ALA A 311 9.53 -14.73 -16.50
C ALA A 311 8.19 -13.98 -16.67
N LEU A 312 7.85 -13.10 -15.72
CA LEU A 312 6.65 -12.27 -15.79
C LEU A 312 6.67 -11.32 -16.98
N MET A 313 7.77 -10.57 -17.13
CA MET A 313 7.98 -9.65 -18.25
C MET A 313 7.97 -10.37 -19.60
N ALA A 314 8.35 -11.65 -19.66
CA ALA A 314 8.25 -12.46 -20.88
C ALA A 314 6.82 -12.98 -21.14
N SER A 315 5.97 -13.08 -20.13
CA SER A 315 4.62 -13.67 -20.24
C SER A 315 3.48 -12.68 -20.43
N VAL A 316 3.70 -11.38 -20.23
CA VAL A 316 2.61 -10.36 -20.25
C VAL A 316 2.52 -9.57 -21.55
N ASP A 317 1.33 -9.17 -21.96
CA ASP A 317 1.11 -8.34 -23.15
C ASP A 317 1.18 -6.86 -22.82
N TYR A 318 0.77 -6.49 -21.60
CA TYR A 318 0.72 -5.11 -21.12
C TYR A 318 1.40 -4.97 -19.76
N VAL A 319 1.97 -3.78 -19.52
CA VAL A 319 2.46 -3.36 -18.21
C VAL A 319 1.89 -2.00 -17.87
N LEU A 320 1.17 -1.88 -16.75
CA LEU A 320 0.63 -0.62 -16.25
C LEU A 320 1.46 -0.17 -15.03
N ALA A 321 2.02 1.03 -15.10
CA ALA A 321 2.82 1.61 -14.03
C ALA A 321 2.41 3.05 -13.75
N ASP A 322 2.42 3.44 -12.48
CA ASP A 322 2.06 4.76 -11.99
C ASP A 322 3.19 5.28 -11.08
N TYR A 323 3.95 6.23 -11.63
CA TYR A 323 5.06 6.85 -10.93
C TYR A 323 4.58 7.86 -9.88
N ALA A 324 3.39 8.44 -10.04
CA ALA A 324 2.85 9.44 -9.12
C ALA A 324 2.46 8.83 -7.77
N THR A 325 1.93 7.60 -7.75
CA THR A 325 1.46 6.96 -6.51
C THR A 325 2.45 5.95 -5.91
N ARG A 326 3.25 5.26 -6.74
CA ARG A 326 4.24 4.26 -6.29
C ARG A 326 5.55 4.38 -7.09
N PRO A 327 6.32 5.46 -6.88
CA PRO A 327 7.50 5.77 -7.70
C PRO A 327 8.58 4.67 -7.64
N ASN A 328 8.76 4.00 -6.51
CA ASN A 328 9.72 2.90 -6.37
C ASN A 328 9.33 1.66 -7.21
N GLU A 329 8.06 1.24 -7.18
CA GLU A 329 7.59 0.11 -7.98
C GLU A 329 7.61 0.45 -9.48
N ALA A 330 7.22 1.68 -9.84
CA ALA A 330 7.27 2.17 -11.22
C ALA A 330 8.72 2.24 -11.74
N ALA A 331 9.67 2.68 -10.91
CA ALA A 331 11.08 2.71 -11.26
C ALA A 331 11.63 1.33 -11.64
N VAL A 332 11.26 0.29 -10.88
CA VAL A 332 11.65 -1.09 -11.18
C VAL A 332 11.01 -1.55 -12.50
N ILE A 333 9.72 -1.25 -12.72
CA ILE A 333 9.05 -1.55 -13.99
C ILE A 333 9.77 -0.88 -15.16
N TYR A 334 10.08 0.41 -15.05
CA TYR A 334 10.77 1.17 -16.10
C TYR A 334 12.16 0.60 -16.38
N ASP A 335 12.94 0.27 -15.35
CA ASP A 335 14.24 -0.39 -15.52
C ASP A 335 14.12 -1.70 -16.31
N TRP A 336 13.16 -2.55 -15.92
CA TRP A 336 12.96 -3.84 -16.60
C TRP A 336 12.47 -3.66 -18.03
N ALA A 337 11.55 -2.72 -18.26
CA ALA A 337 11.07 -2.39 -19.60
C ALA A 337 12.22 -1.87 -20.49
N ASN A 338 13.21 -1.16 -19.95
CA ASN A 338 14.39 -0.70 -20.72
C ASN A 338 15.32 -1.83 -21.13
N ARG A 339 15.40 -2.88 -20.30
CA ARG A 339 16.28 -4.04 -20.53
C ARG A 339 15.68 -5.02 -21.51
N THR A 340 14.36 -5.10 -21.53
CA THR A 340 13.62 -5.93 -22.46
C THR A 340 13.22 -5.06 -23.64
N ASP A 341 13.88 -5.15 -24.79
CA ASP A 341 13.54 -4.41 -26.04
C ASP A 341 12.14 -4.77 -26.61
N GLY A 342 11.23 -5.28 -25.79
CA GLY A 342 9.95 -5.85 -26.16
C GLY A 342 8.74 -5.03 -25.76
N PHE A 343 8.86 -3.82 -25.22
CA PHE A 343 7.71 -2.98 -24.82
C PHE A 343 7.84 -1.54 -25.31
N GLY A 344 6.72 -0.98 -25.80
CA GLY A 344 6.59 0.43 -26.16
C GLY A 344 5.38 1.06 -25.49
N VAL A 345 5.37 2.40 -25.43
CA VAL A 345 4.33 3.17 -24.76
C VAL A 345 3.09 3.26 -25.66
N VAL A 346 1.98 2.69 -25.22
CA VAL A 346 0.67 2.81 -25.90
C VAL A 346 -0.19 3.89 -25.25
N GLY A 347 0.07 4.25 -23.99
CA GLY A 347 -0.60 5.36 -23.34
C GLY A 347 0.21 5.99 -22.21
N SER A 348 0.03 7.30 -22.00
CA SER A 348 0.61 8.04 -20.89
C SER A 348 -0.43 9.02 -20.33
N GLY A 349 -0.56 9.08 -19.02
CA GLY A 349 -1.57 9.90 -18.35
C GLY A 349 -1.17 10.28 -16.93
N ASP A 350 -0.98 11.57 -16.66
CA ASP A 350 -0.71 12.14 -15.32
C ASP A 350 0.36 11.39 -14.49
N GLY A 351 1.47 10.99 -15.12
CA GLY A 351 2.55 10.24 -14.46
C GLY A 351 2.38 8.72 -14.43
N ALA A 352 1.24 8.21 -14.89
CA ALA A 352 1.04 6.80 -15.21
C ALA A 352 1.31 6.50 -16.70
N VAL A 353 1.79 5.29 -16.97
CA VAL A 353 2.19 4.82 -18.29
C VAL A 353 1.65 3.41 -18.51
N LEU A 354 1.05 3.19 -19.67
CA LEU A 354 0.71 1.88 -20.18
C LEU A 354 1.69 1.48 -21.27
N LEU A 355 2.39 0.38 -21.02
CA LEU A 355 3.27 -0.28 -21.96
C LEU A 355 2.54 -1.45 -22.61
N GLN A 356 2.76 -1.65 -23.90
CA GLN A 356 2.31 -2.82 -24.63
C GLN A 356 3.48 -3.47 -25.33
N ARG A 357 3.47 -4.80 -25.41
CA ARG A 357 4.50 -5.58 -26.08
C ARG A 357 4.62 -5.17 -27.55
N GLY A 358 5.87 -5.04 -28.02
CA GLY A 358 6.21 -4.56 -29.35
C GLY A 358 6.38 -3.04 -29.41
N SER A 359 6.12 -2.45 -30.57
CA SER A 359 6.23 -1.01 -30.81
C SER A 359 4.87 -0.43 -31.21
N PRO A 360 3.91 -0.35 -30.26
CA PRO A 360 2.60 0.22 -30.51
C PRO A 360 2.69 1.71 -30.87
N ALA A 361 1.69 2.21 -31.59
CA ALA A 361 1.47 3.64 -31.68
C ALA A 361 0.87 4.16 -30.36
N LEU A 362 1.18 5.41 -30.00
CA LEU A 362 0.58 6.08 -28.86
C LEU A 362 -0.93 6.27 -29.11
N ALA A 363 -1.76 5.59 -28.33
CA ALA A 363 -3.21 5.62 -28.43
C ALA A 363 -3.85 6.67 -27.52
N LEU A 364 -3.22 6.97 -26.38
CA LEU A 364 -3.73 7.95 -25.40
C LEU A 364 -2.60 8.79 -24.81
N PHE A 365 -2.78 10.10 -24.79
CA PHE A 365 -1.91 11.02 -24.08
C PHE A 365 -2.73 12.03 -23.29
N THR A 366 -2.65 11.94 -21.97
CA THR A 366 -3.22 12.91 -21.03
C THR A 366 -2.05 13.62 -20.33
N PRO A 367 -1.73 14.86 -20.71
CA PRO A 367 -0.53 15.53 -20.21
C PRO A 367 -0.60 15.73 -18.70
N PHE A 368 0.53 15.49 -18.03
CA PHE A 368 0.73 15.94 -16.66
C PHE A 368 0.73 17.47 -16.63
N THR A 369 -0.07 18.08 -15.75
CA THR A 369 -0.07 19.53 -15.53
C THR A 369 -0.12 19.82 -14.04
N ARG A 370 0.84 20.60 -13.54
CA ARG A 370 0.86 21.09 -12.16
C ARG A 370 1.16 22.57 -12.11
N THR A 371 0.37 23.28 -11.33
CA THR A 371 0.62 24.66 -10.95
C THR A 371 1.14 24.67 -9.52
N TYR A 372 2.18 25.45 -9.28
CA TYR A 372 2.81 25.66 -8.00
C TYR A 372 2.75 27.15 -7.70
N GLU A 373 2.00 27.48 -6.65
CA GLU A 373 1.87 28.85 -6.17
C GLU A 373 3.16 29.29 -5.45
N ASP A 374 3.25 30.57 -5.13
CA ASP A 374 4.30 31.12 -4.28
C ASP A 374 4.46 30.32 -2.97
N SER A 375 3.37 29.74 -2.44
CA SER A 375 3.31 28.92 -1.21
C SER A 375 4.04 27.57 -1.32
N SER A 376 4.30 27.12 -2.56
CA SER A 376 4.89 25.82 -2.86
C SER A 376 6.43 25.83 -2.88
N VAL A 377 7.05 27.00 -2.71
CA VAL A 377 8.52 27.16 -2.77
C VAL A 377 9.09 27.64 -1.43
N ILE A 378 10.39 27.44 -1.25
CA ILE A 378 11.13 27.89 -0.07
C ILE A 378 11.80 29.22 -0.39
N VAL A 379 11.37 30.28 0.30
CA VAL A 379 11.98 31.61 0.21
C VAL A 379 13.35 31.58 0.87
N THR A 380 14.40 31.95 0.13
CA THR A 380 15.75 32.07 0.68
C THR A 380 16.16 33.52 0.91
N SER A 381 15.65 34.42 0.08
CA SER A 381 15.89 35.86 0.16
C SER A 381 14.59 36.58 -0.17
N GLY A 382 14.29 37.66 0.53
CA GLY A 382 13.05 38.39 0.35
C GLY A 382 11.94 37.95 1.30
N SER A 383 10.72 38.31 0.98
CA SER A 383 9.55 37.96 1.79
C SER A 383 8.31 37.73 0.94
N ARG A 384 7.38 36.96 1.49
CA ARG A 384 6.03 36.86 0.95
C ARG A 384 5.23 38.10 1.34
N VAL A 385 4.55 38.69 0.37
CA VAL A 385 3.80 39.93 0.52
C VAL A 385 2.47 39.83 -0.22
N ALA A 386 1.47 40.58 0.25
CA ALA A 386 0.22 40.74 -0.49
C ALA A 386 0.47 41.57 -1.76
N ASP A 387 -0.05 41.11 -2.89
CA ASP A 387 0.11 41.75 -4.19
C ASP A 387 -1.15 41.56 -5.05
N PRO A 388 -2.02 42.58 -5.18
CA PRO A 388 -3.26 42.48 -5.95
C PRO A 388 -3.09 42.25 -7.47
N LEU A 389 -1.85 42.27 -7.98
CA LEU A 389 -1.56 41.94 -9.37
C LEU A 389 -1.17 40.46 -9.57
N ALA A 390 -0.90 39.73 -8.48
CA ALA A 390 -0.64 38.30 -8.50
C ALA A 390 -1.94 37.50 -8.68
N GLU A 391 -1.84 36.25 -9.12
CA GLU A 391 -3.01 35.39 -9.36
C GLU A 391 -3.83 35.12 -8.09
N ASP A 392 -3.14 34.95 -6.95
CA ASP A 392 -3.73 34.60 -5.66
C ASP A 392 -3.58 35.72 -4.61
N ASP A 393 -3.46 36.98 -5.06
CA ASP A 393 -3.23 38.17 -4.22
C ASP A 393 -1.97 38.08 -3.31
N SER A 394 -1.06 37.13 -3.59
CA SER A 394 0.17 36.87 -2.84
C SER A 394 1.33 36.62 -3.80
N ALA A 395 2.50 37.14 -3.46
CA ALA A 395 3.72 36.91 -4.21
C ALA A 395 4.94 36.90 -3.28
N LEU A 396 6.00 36.22 -3.72
CA LEU A 396 7.32 36.44 -3.19
C LEU A 396 7.88 37.74 -3.77
N ARG A 397 8.56 38.51 -2.93
CA ARG A 397 9.29 39.70 -3.32
C ARG A 397 10.73 39.61 -2.88
N HIS A 398 11.64 39.73 -3.83
CA HIS A 398 13.07 39.94 -3.63
C HIS A 398 13.35 41.44 -3.57
N PHE A 399 14.01 41.91 -2.52
CA PHE A 399 14.22 43.34 -2.32
C PHE A 399 15.51 43.84 -2.99
N GLN A 400 15.53 45.14 -3.31
CA GLN A 400 16.75 45.81 -3.73
C GLN A 400 17.85 45.63 -2.67
N ASN A 401 19.07 45.36 -3.12
CA ASN A 401 20.29 45.04 -2.36
C ASN A 401 20.42 43.61 -1.84
N GLU A 402 19.42 42.75 -2.06
CA GLU A 402 19.57 41.33 -1.78
C GLU A 402 20.47 40.66 -2.85
N THR A 403 21.46 39.89 -2.43
CA THR A 403 22.45 39.27 -3.33
C THR A 403 22.42 37.74 -3.31
N SER A 404 21.62 37.16 -2.42
CA SER A 404 21.36 35.73 -2.34
C SER A 404 20.29 35.29 -3.33
N ASN A 405 20.27 33.98 -3.62
CA ASN A 405 19.21 33.31 -4.39
C ASN A 405 17.83 33.68 -3.84
N PHE A 406 16.84 33.74 -4.72
CA PHE A 406 15.51 34.20 -4.38
C PHE A 406 14.68 33.07 -3.76
N TRP A 407 14.52 31.94 -4.46
CA TRP A 407 13.80 30.78 -3.94
C TRP A 407 14.42 29.45 -4.39
N PHE A 408 14.09 28.39 -3.64
CA PHE A 408 14.33 26.99 -4.00
C PHE A 408 13.02 26.20 -4.10
N GLY A 409 13.04 25.12 -4.87
CA GLY A 409 11.85 24.31 -5.13
C GLY A 409 10.90 24.93 -6.17
N PRO A 410 9.71 24.32 -6.37
CA PRO A 410 9.24 23.10 -5.72
C PRO A 410 10.05 21.89 -6.21
N TYR A 411 10.01 20.79 -5.47
CA TYR A 411 10.68 19.53 -5.84
C TYR A 411 9.66 18.56 -6.43
N ALA A 412 9.52 18.58 -7.76
CA ALA A 412 8.53 17.77 -8.46
C ALA A 412 9.07 16.37 -8.82
N GLN A 413 8.26 15.34 -8.63
CA GLN A 413 8.52 14.02 -9.20
C GLN A 413 7.82 13.93 -10.56
N LEU A 414 8.62 13.86 -11.62
CA LEU A 414 8.11 13.84 -12.99
C LEU A 414 8.37 12.47 -13.62
N SER A 415 7.37 11.93 -14.32
CA SER A 415 7.57 10.78 -15.19
C SER A 415 8.43 11.17 -16.40
N PRO A 416 9.15 10.24 -17.04
CA PRO A 416 9.90 10.53 -18.25
C PRO A 416 9.05 11.18 -19.36
N GLY A 417 9.64 12.14 -20.10
CA GLY A 417 8.92 12.90 -21.13
C GLY A 417 9.56 14.26 -21.43
N VAL A 418 8.92 15.05 -22.30
CA VAL A 418 9.31 16.44 -22.57
C VAL A 418 8.31 17.36 -21.91
N TYR A 419 8.82 18.37 -21.21
CA TYR A 419 8.04 19.28 -20.39
C TYR A 419 8.34 20.73 -20.74
N GLU A 420 7.41 21.59 -20.42
CA GLU A 420 7.61 23.03 -20.31
C GLU A 420 7.39 23.46 -18.88
N VAL A 421 8.25 24.35 -18.39
CA VAL A 421 8.01 25.12 -17.18
C VAL A 421 7.80 26.57 -17.56
N SER A 422 6.71 27.15 -17.05
CA SER A 422 6.35 28.55 -17.20
C SER A 422 6.42 29.23 -15.85
N TYR A 423 7.26 30.26 -15.70
CA TYR A 423 7.38 31.07 -14.49
C TYR A 423 6.61 32.36 -14.68
N ARG A 424 5.87 32.77 -13.66
CA ARG A 424 5.20 34.06 -13.66
C ARG A 424 5.94 35.02 -12.73
N ILE A 425 6.53 36.04 -13.34
CA ILE A 425 7.41 36.98 -12.65
C ILE A 425 7.07 38.42 -12.97
N ARG A 426 7.43 39.34 -12.07
CA ARG A 426 7.36 40.79 -12.29
C ARG A 426 8.68 41.44 -11.88
N VAL A 427 9.11 42.43 -12.66
CA VAL A 427 10.34 43.20 -12.41
C VAL A 427 9.99 44.67 -12.23
N ASP A 428 10.40 45.26 -11.11
CA ASP A 428 10.06 46.65 -10.75
C ASP A 428 10.83 47.68 -11.59
N ASN A 429 12.12 47.46 -11.81
CA ASN A 429 13.03 48.38 -12.51
C ASN A 429 14.14 47.58 -13.20
N PRO A 430 13.94 47.09 -14.44
CA PRO A 430 14.97 46.32 -15.13
C PRO A 430 16.23 47.18 -15.35
N SER A 431 17.38 46.71 -14.88
CA SER A 431 18.69 47.28 -15.20
C SER A 431 19.39 46.44 -16.25
N ALA A 432 20.42 47.00 -16.90
CA ALA A 432 21.23 46.24 -17.85
C ALA A 432 21.94 45.07 -17.14
N GLY A 433 22.02 43.92 -17.82
CA GLY A 433 22.66 42.69 -17.31
C GLY A 433 21.67 41.58 -16.98
N THR A 434 22.19 40.51 -16.39
CA THR A 434 21.40 39.37 -15.91
C THR A 434 20.59 39.77 -14.68
N ILE A 435 19.29 39.53 -14.74
CA ILE A 435 18.31 39.81 -13.69
C ILE A 435 18.10 38.57 -12.82
N LEU A 436 17.88 37.42 -13.45
CA LEU A 436 17.49 36.18 -12.76
C LEU A 436 17.88 34.99 -13.65
N ASP A 437 18.46 33.96 -13.05
CA ASP A 437 18.68 32.68 -13.69
C ASP A 437 17.62 31.70 -13.18
N LEU A 438 16.98 31.02 -14.12
CA LEU A 438 15.89 30.07 -13.88
C LEU A 438 16.30 28.67 -14.35
N PRO A 439 17.27 28.01 -13.71
CA PRO A 439 17.64 26.67 -14.11
C PRO A 439 16.55 25.67 -13.74
N VAL A 440 16.50 24.56 -14.48
CA VAL A 440 15.85 23.33 -14.03
C VAL A 440 16.95 22.43 -13.49
N ILE A 441 16.83 22.03 -12.23
CA ILE A 441 17.84 21.22 -11.54
C ILE A 441 17.28 19.84 -11.22
N LEU A 442 17.96 18.79 -11.68
CA LEU A 442 17.67 17.41 -11.33
C LEU A 442 18.48 16.99 -10.09
N TRP A 443 17.76 16.47 -9.10
CA TRP A 443 18.27 15.73 -7.96
C TRP A 443 18.02 14.23 -8.21
N PRO A 444 19.00 13.51 -8.77
CA PRO A 444 18.76 12.16 -9.28
C PRO A 444 18.49 11.15 -8.16
N PHE A 445 17.59 10.21 -8.43
CA PHE A 445 17.41 9.02 -7.61
C PHE A 445 18.18 7.83 -8.19
N GLY A 446 18.77 7.05 -7.29
CA GLY A 446 19.29 5.72 -7.54
C GLY A 446 18.30 4.68 -7.03
N LEU A 447 18.13 3.60 -7.78
CA LEU A 447 17.32 2.47 -7.37
C LEU A 447 18.21 1.50 -6.57
N VAL A 448 17.92 1.35 -5.29
CA VAL A 448 18.69 0.49 -4.38
C VAL A 448 17.89 -0.76 -4.06
N GLY A 449 18.43 -1.92 -4.43
CA GLY A 449 17.84 -3.22 -4.14
C GLY A 449 18.41 -3.81 -2.85
N THR A 450 17.56 -4.13 -1.87
CA THR A 450 17.98 -4.84 -0.66
C THR A 450 17.59 -6.30 -0.76
N VAL A 451 18.55 -7.22 -0.62
CA VAL A 451 18.28 -8.65 -0.64
C VAL A 451 18.47 -9.22 0.76
N LEU A 452 17.41 -9.81 1.32
CA LEU A 452 17.47 -10.59 2.54
C LEU A 452 17.49 -12.07 2.14
N GLU A 453 18.63 -12.73 2.31
CA GLU A 453 18.81 -14.13 1.95
C GLU A 453 18.78 -15.07 3.16
N SER A 454 18.22 -16.25 2.93
CA SER A 454 18.23 -17.39 3.84
C SER A 454 18.41 -18.66 3.04
N ALA A 455 19.42 -19.46 3.39
CA ALA A 455 19.68 -20.74 2.72
C ALA A 455 18.48 -21.71 2.79
N THR A 456 17.63 -21.58 3.81
CA THR A 456 16.47 -22.46 4.04
C THR A 456 15.15 -21.82 3.63
N ALA A 457 14.98 -20.51 3.81
CA ALA A 457 13.73 -19.82 3.49
C ALA A 457 13.71 -19.18 2.09
N GLY A 458 14.86 -19.05 1.43
CA GLY A 458 15.00 -18.36 0.14
C GLY A 458 15.38 -16.89 0.29
N SER A 459 15.07 -16.05 -0.69
CA SER A 459 15.45 -14.64 -0.71
C SER A 459 14.25 -13.70 -0.82
N ARG A 460 14.31 -12.53 -0.19
CA ARG A 460 13.32 -11.46 -0.32
C ARG A 460 14.02 -10.21 -0.81
N THR A 461 13.48 -9.58 -1.85
CA THR A 461 14.05 -8.36 -2.43
C THR A 461 13.14 -7.15 -2.19
N GLY A 462 13.68 -6.10 -1.57
CA GLY A 462 13.06 -4.79 -1.45
C GLY A 462 13.72 -3.78 -2.37
N PHE A 463 13.01 -2.70 -2.71
CA PHE A 463 13.53 -1.62 -3.55
C PHE A 463 13.16 -0.27 -2.98
N ASP A 464 14.17 0.59 -2.85
CA ASP A 464 14.05 1.97 -2.39
C ASP A 464 14.65 2.93 -3.42
N LEU A 465 14.06 4.12 -3.55
CA LEU A 465 14.67 5.23 -4.27
C LEU A 465 15.48 6.06 -3.27
N LYS A 466 16.77 6.26 -3.57
CA LYS A 466 17.66 7.09 -2.74
C LYS A 466 18.22 8.23 -3.57
N LEU A 467 18.30 9.42 -2.97
CA LEU A 467 19.01 10.54 -3.59
C LEU A 467 20.47 10.15 -3.83
N VAL A 468 20.92 10.30 -5.07
CA VAL A 468 22.32 10.15 -5.44
C VAL A 468 23.00 11.51 -5.19
N PRO A 469 24.18 11.53 -4.54
CA PRO A 469 24.90 12.79 -4.33
C PRO A 469 25.17 13.52 -5.64
N GLY A 470 24.88 14.82 -5.64
CA GLY A 470 25.05 15.69 -6.80
C GLY A 470 23.72 16.25 -7.31
N ARG A 471 23.83 17.28 -8.14
CA ARG A 471 22.70 17.91 -8.83
C ARG A 471 23.13 18.23 -10.25
N LEU A 472 22.19 18.13 -11.19
CA LEU A 472 22.45 18.38 -12.61
C LEU A 472 21.57 19.51 -13.09
N VAL A 473 22.15 20.55 -13.71
CA VAL A 473 21.39 21.55 -14.44
C VAL A 473 21.01 20.94 -15.79
N ILE A 474 19.72 20.75 -16.04
CA ILE A 474 19.21 20.08 -17.25
C ILE A 474 18.69 21.06 -18.30
N ALA A 475 18.30 22.25 -17.86
CA ALA A 475 17.91 23.39 -18.69
C ALA A 475 18.22 24.67 -17.90
N ASP A 476 18.45 25.77 -18.61
CA ASP A 476 18.75 27.04 -18.00
C ASP A 476 18.17 28.18 -18.83
N LEU A 477 17.59 29.16 -18.16
CA LEU A 477 16.98 30.33 -18.74
C LEU A 477 17.46 31.58 -18.00
N ASN A 478 18.27 32.37 -18.69
CA ASN A 478 18.73 33.66 -18.18
C ASN A 478 17.73 34.75 -18.55
N VAL A 479 17.28 35.49 -17.54
CA VAL A 479 16.39 36.64 -17.68
C VAL A 479 17.25 37.90 -17.70
N ASP A 480 17.09 38.74 -18.71
CA ASP A 480 17.79 40.00 -18.84
C ASP A 480 16.81 41.14 -19.14
N SER A 481 17.31 42.37 -19.27
CA SER A 481 16.46 43.52 -19.57
C SER A 481 15.69 43.43 -20.90
N ALA A 482 16.15 42.62 -21.86
CA ALA A 482 15.49 42.45 -23.16
C ALA A 482 14.33 41.45 -23.10
N THR A 483 14.35 40.51 -22.14
CA THR A 483 13.25 39.55 -21.94
C THR A 483 12.10 40.10 -21.09
N VAL A 484 12.26 41.26 -20.45
CA VAL A 484 11.21 41.93 -19.66
C VAL A 484 10.31 42.76 -20.59
N PRO A 485 9.05 42.34 -20.85
CA PRO A 485 8.20 42.98 -21.85
C PRO A 485 7.62 44.32 -21.36
N ALA A 486 7.37 44.44 -20.06
CA ALA A 486 6.82 45.64 -19.44
C ALA A 486 7.24 45.74 -17.97
N LYS A 487 7.65 46.93 -17.57
CA LYS A 487 8.02 47.23 -16.18
C LYS A 487 6.78 47.19 -15.27
N GLY A 488 6.91 46.55 -14.11
CA GLY A 488 5.87 46.54 -13.08
C GLY A 488 4.62 45.72 -13.41
N GLN A 489 4.67 44.86 -14.42
CA GLN A 489 3.59 43.91 -14.75
C GLN A 489 4.10 42.48 -14.67
N TYR A 490 3.22 41.54 -14.31
CA TYR A 490 3.53 40.11 -14.39
C TYR A 490 3.55 39.64 -15.84
N PHE A 491 4.49 38.77 -16.15
CA PHE A 491 4.60 38.10 -17.44
C PHE A 491 5.08 36.66 -17.28
N TRP A 492 4.80 35.84 -18.28
CA TRP A 492 5.20 34.44 -18.31
C TRP A 492 6.53 34.27 -19.05
N LEU A 493 7.44 33.52 -18.44
CA LEU A 493 8.67 33.04 -19.06
C LEU A 493 8.61 31.53 -19.16
N THR A 494 8.80 30.98 -20.37
CA THR A 494 8.66 29.55 -20.61
C THR A 494 9.97 28.96 -21.13
N GLN A 495 10.35 27.80 -20.62
CA GLN A 495 11.44 26.99 -21.16
C GLN A 495 11.04 25.51 -21.24
N SER A 496 11.57 24.81 -22.23
CA SER A 496 11.38 23.38 -22.40
C SER A 496 12.56 22.59 -21.80
N PHE A 497 12.27 21.43 -21.21
CA PHE A 497 13.28 20.51 -20.69
C PHE A 497 12.85 19.07 -20.88
N SER A 498 13.82 18.14 -20.84
CA SER A 498 13.57 16.71 -20.97
C SER A 498 13.80 16.00 -19.64
N VAL A 499 12.83 15.18 -19.24
CA VAL A 499 12.89 14.28 -18.09
C VAL A 499 13.34 12.92 -18.61
N THR A 500 14.63 12.62 -18.44
CA THR A 500 15.24 11.36 -18.88
C THR A 500 15.70 10.46 -17.74
N ALA A 501 15.64 10.94 -16.49
CA ALA A 501 16.08 10.23 -15.30
C ALA A 501 15.05 10.38 -14.19
N LEU A 502 15.05 9.47 -13.22
CA LEU A 502 14.21 9.58 -12.04
C LEU A 502 14.87 10.49 -11.02
N GLY A 503 14.08 11.29 -10.33
CA GLY A 503 14.59 12.23 -9.34
C GLY A 503 13.55 13.25 -8.90
N LEU A 504 14.02 14.23 -8.16
CA LEU A 504 13.29 15.47 -7.90
C LEU A 504 13.77 16.55 -8.87
N TYR A 505 12.82 17.19 -9.54
CA TYR A 505 13.05 18.31 -10.44
C TYR A 505 12.74 19.58 -9.67
N GLU A 506 13.76 20.42 -9.53
CA GLU A 506 13.71 21.69 -8.82
C GLU A 506 13.69 22.84 -9.82
N PHE A 507 12.92 23.89 -9.51
CA PHE A 507 12.73 25.07 -10.35
C PHE A 507 13.10 26.36 -9.60
N PRO A 508 14.35 26.51 -9.15
CA PRO A 508 14.76 27.65 -8.33
C PRO A 508 14.85 28.95 -9.13
N GLY A 509 14.80 30.07 -8.40
CA GLY A 509 15.14 31.40 -8.91
C GLY A 509 16.45 31.85 -8.33
N LEU A 510 17.51 31.83 -9.14
CA LEU A 510 18.86 32.20 -8.73
C LEU A 510 19.12 33.65 -9.16
N THR A 511 19.48 34.51 -8.22
CA THR A 511 19.50 35.95 -8.46
C THR A 511 20.76 36.38 -9.20
N GLY A 512 20.61 37.15 -10.28
CA GLY A 512 21.67 37.94 -10.89
C GLY A 512 21.62 39.39 -10.36
N ALA A 513 22.72 39.89 -9.80
CA ALA A 513 22.97 41.28 -9.36
C ALA A 513 21.80 42.04 -8.66
N GLY A 514 21.90 42.16 -7.33
CA GLY A 514 20.90 42.70 -6.40
C GLY A 514 20.50 44.18 -6.49
N SER A 515 20.31 44.78 -7.67
CA SER A 515 19.94 46.21 -7.78
C SER A 515 18.45 46.48 -8.04
N MET A 516 17.59 45.46 -8.12
CA MET A 516 16.17 45.64 -8.47
C MET A 516 15.22 44.79 -7.64
N GLY A 517 13.94 45.19 -7.60
CA GLY A 517 12.88 44.40 -6.98
C GLY A 517 12.34 43.36 -7.96
N LEU A 518 12.33 42.09 -7.53
CA LEU A 518 11.79 40.97 -8.29
C LEU A 518 10.60 40.36 -7.57
N TRP A 519 9.67 39.83 -8.35
CA TRP A 519 8.46 39.22 -7.84
C TRP A 519 8.21 37.89 -8.53
N PHE A 520 7.72 36.92 -7.77
CA PHE A 520 7.34 35.58 -8.23
C PHE A 520 6.03 35.20 -7.54
N ASP A 521 4.97 34.93 -8.31
CA ASP A 521 3.67 34.49 -7.78
C ASP A 521 3.37 33.01 -8.06
N GLY A 522 4.06 32.40 -9.03
CA GLY A 522 3.95 30.96 -9.24
C GLY A 522 4.65 30.46 -10.49
N LEU A 523 4.59 29.14 -10.68
CA LEU A 523 5.02 28.47 -11.90
C LEU A 523 4.09 27.33 -12.28
N ARG A 524 4.10 26.98 -13.56
CA ARG A 524 3.33 25.86 -14.14
C ARG A 524 4.29 24.91 -14.85
N VAL A 525 4.15 23.62 -14.57
CA VAL A 525 4.86 22.54 -15.25
C VAL A 525 3.87 21.71 -16.05
N GLU A 526 4.10 21.59 -17.35
CA GLU A 526 3.22 20.88 -18.27
C GLU A 526 4.00 19.90 -19.17
N GLN A 527 3.53 18.66 -19.25
CA GLN A 527 4.08 17.67 -20.15
C GLN A 527 3.59 17.94 -21.58
N ARG A 528 4.52 18.17 -22.51
CA ARG A 528 4.21 18.39 -23.93
C ARG A 528 4.24 17.11 -24.74
N VAL A 529 5.14 16.20 -24.39
CA VAL A 529 5.32 14.95 -25.13
C VAL A 529 5.40 13.79 -24.14
N ALA A 530 4.57 12.78 -24.40
CA ALA A 530 4.67 11.48 -23.74
C ALA A 530 6.03 10.84 -24.00
N TYR A 531 6.41 9.91 -23.14
CA TYR A 531 7.63 9.17 -23.37
C TYR A 531 7.49 8.21 -24.56
N GLY A 532 8.35 8.34 -25.58
CA GLY A 532 8.26 7.54 -26.82
C GLY A 532 8.98 6.18 -26.75
N SER A 533 10.00 6.03 -25.91
CA SER A 533 10.72 4.78 -25.70
C SER A 533 11.33 4.77 -24.30
N VAL A 534 11.10 3.69 -23.54
CA VAL A 534 11.64 3.60 -22.19
C VAL A 534 13.16 3.41 -22.27
N ARG A 535 13.92 4.46 -21.93
CA ARG A 535 15.37 4.42 -21.64
C ARG A 535 15.65 5.38 -20.49
N VAL A 536 15.19 4.98 -19.32
CA VAL A 536 15.55 5.61 -18.05
C VAL A 536 16.89 4.98 -17.63
N PRO A 537 18.01 5.74 -17.59
CA PRO A 537 19.23 5.23 -17.01
C PRO A 537 19.00 5.04 -15.51
N THR A 538 18.90 3.79 -15.11
CA THR A 538 18.85 3.38 -13.71
C THR A 538 20.24 2.92 -13.31
N THR A 539 20.91 3.70 -12.47
CA THR A 539 22.12 3.24 -11.79
C THR A 539 21.70 2.28 -10.69
N TRP A 540 22.11 1.02 -10.85
CA TRP A 540 21.93 0.01 -9.82
C TRP A 540 23.00 0.15 -8.76
N VAL A 541 22.57 0.30 -7.51
CA VAL A 541 23.43 0.02 -6.36
C VAL A 541 22.75 -1.12 -5.62
N ILE A 542 23.30 -2.32 -5.77
CA ILE A 542 22.91 -3.50 -4.97
C ILE A 542 23.73 -3.47 -3.69
#